data_AF-A0A3N0G4N4-F1
#
_entry.id   AF-A0A3N0G4N4-F1
#
_cell.length_a   1.000
_cell.length_b   1.000
_cell.length_c   1.000
_cell.angle_alpha   90.00
_cell.angle_beta   90.00
_cell.angle_gamma   90.00
#
_symmetry.space_group_name_H-M   'P 1'
#
loop_
_entity.id
_entity.type
_entity.pdbx_description
1 polymer ?
#
loop_
_entity_poly.entity_id
_entity_poly.type
_entity_poly.pdbx_seq_one_letter_code
_entity_poly.pdbx_strand_id
1 'polypeptide(L)'
;MGARFSIYGLSVNNPIQWTEPFSDHFGNGMVYRQFAVGSTLYAVGFEQITTMDDLVRKGVNIRTAHPAFCFPASGVWGVIFDEINPNEMAFKGFQHVQHPGLSSSQVLWNVASIIYDHYTVCNAGAYVFSAAEDHQHLRTTDLTDIYCKLLGLNGKRKSRLFKEGFPGWNAYCDIPTGGRGYVVTTQSY
;
A
#
# COMPACT_ATOMS: atom_id res chain seq x y z
N MET A 1 28.29 22.22 41.54
CA MET A 1 26.93 21.63 41.59
C MET A 1 26.12 22.27 40.48
N GLY A 2 25.60 21.48 39.53
CA GLY A 2 24.64 21.96 38.51
C GLY A 2 25.13 21.98 37.05
N ALA A 3 25.62 20.85 36.52
CA ALA A 3 25.71 20.68 35.06
C ALA A 3 24.30 20.43 34.50
N ARG A 4 23.79 21.34 33.66
CA ARG A 4 22.59 21.13 32.84
C ARG A 4 22.97 20.24 31.66
N PHE A 5 22.63 18.96 31.73
CA PHE A 5 22.60 18.09 30.56
C PHE A 5 21.33 18.39 29.77
N SER A 6 21.46 19.15 28.68
CA SER A 6 20.43 19.21 27.65
C SER A 6 20.67 18.03 26.71
N ILE A 7 19.99 16.92 26.99
CA ILE A 7 19.81 15.82 26.03
C ILE A 7 18.86 16.33 24.95
N TYR A 8 19.40 17.04 23.96
CA TYR A 8 18.78 17.06 22.65
C TYR A 8 18.90 15.64 22.10
N GLY A 9 17.82 14.88 22.25
CA GLY A 9 17.63 13.64 21.53
C GLY A 9 17.87 13.89 20.06
N LEU A 10 18.73 13.05 19.48
CA LEU A 10 19.05 13.03 18.06
C LEU A 10 17.74 12.84 17.28
N SER A 11 17.17 13.93 16.77
CA SER A 11 16.24 13.88 15.67
C SER A 11 17.06 13.48 14.44
N VAL A 12 17.08 12.19 14.13
CA VAL A 12 17.52 11.71 12.81
C VAL A 12 16.36 11.99 11.84
N ASN A 13 16.06 13.26 11.60
CA ASN A 13 15.16 13.69 10.54
C ASN A 13 16.02 14.08 9.34
N ASN A 14 16.59 13.08 8.66
CA ASN A 14 16.79 13.27 7.23
C ASN A 14 15.42 13.01 6.60
N PRO A 15 14.70 14.04 6.12
CA PRO A 15 13.49 13.82 5.35
C PRO A 15 13.87 12.93 4.16
N ILE A 16 13.12 11.83 3.95
CA ILE A 16 13.35 10.93 2.83
C ILE A 16 13.31 11.77 1.55
N GLN A 17 14.40 11.77 0.80
CA GLN A 17 14.45 12.45 -0.49
C GLN A 17 14.02 11.46 -1.56
N TRP A 18 12.80 11.64 -2.03
CA TRP A 18 12.26 10.86 -3.14
C TRP A 18 12.93 11.31 -4.43
N THR A 19 13.49 10.35 -5.13
CA THR A 19 14.14 10.55 -6.43
C THR A 19 13.54 9.55 -7.41
N GLU A 20 13.77 9.80 -8.71
CA GLU A 20 13.37 8.88 -9.77
C GLU A 20 13.66 7.41 -9.39
N PRO A 21 12.69 6.49 -9.54
CA PRO A 21 11.40 6.64 -10.25
C PRO A 21 10.21 7.13 -9.40
N PHE A 22 10.44 7.61 -8.18
CA PHE A 22 9.40 8.17 -7.31
C PHE A 22 9.34 9.70 -7.43
N SER A 23 8.14 10.25 -7.31
CA SER A 23 7.88 11.69 -7.29
C SER A 23 6.84 12.03 -6.23
N ASP A 24 6.89 13.24 -5.69
CA ASP A 24 5.93 13.82 -4.73
C ASP A 24 5.11 14.97 -5.33
N HIS A 25 5.16 15.14 -6.66
CA HIS A 25 4.46 16.22 -7.37
C HIS A 25 2.94 16.02 -7.47
N PHE A 26 2.42 14.85 -7.08
CA PHE A 26 1.00 14.51 -7.19
C PHE A 26 0.29 14.78 -5.86
N GLY A 27 -0.36 15.95 -5.78
CA GLY A 27 -1.08 16.39 -4.58
C GLY A 27 -0.15 16.67 -3.39
N ASN A 28 -0.71 17.20 -2.30
CA ASN A 28 0.07 17.42 -1.07
C ASN A 28 0.16 16.13 -0.26
N GLY A 29 1.38 15.64 -0.01
CA GLY A 29 1.64 14.60 1.00
C GLY A 29 1.63 13.16 0.50
N MET A 30 1.63 12.93 -0.82
CA MET A 30 1.71 11.60 -1.41
C MET A 30 2.94 11.47 -2.31
N VAL A 31 3.64 10.35 -2.19
CA VAL A 31 4.71 9.94 -3.10
C VAL A 31 4.13 8.90 -4.03
N TYR A 32 4.47 8.93 -5.30
CA TYR A 32 3.94 7.98 -6.26
C TYR A 32 4.98 7.55 -7.27
N ARG A 33 4.68 6.44 -7.93
CA ARG A 33 5.39 5.99 -9.12
C ARG A 33 4.39 5.54 -10.17
N GLN A 34 4.62 5.96 -11.41
CA GLN A 34 3.82 5.58 -12.56
C GLN A 34 4.40 4.36 -13.25
N PHE A 35 3.53 3.60 -13.92
CA PHE A 35 3.94 2.53 -14.83
C PHE A 35 2.88 2.32 -15.92
N ALA A 36 3.32 1.85 -17.09
CA ALA A 36 2.42 1.56 -18.20
C ALA A 36 2.29 0.05 -18.42
N VAL A 37 1.08 -0.40 -18.78
CA VAL A 37 0.83 -1.74 -19.31
C VAL A 37 -0.01 -1.59 -20.57
N GLY A 38 0.60 -1.88 -21.73
CA GLY A 38 0.00 -1.55 -23.02
C GLY A 38 -0.17 -0.03 -23.17
N SER A 39 -1.37 0.42 -23.52
CA SER A 39 -1.72 1.83 -23.64
C SER A 39 -2.24 2.46 -22.34
N THR A 40 -2.37 1.69 -21.27
CA THR A 40 -2.94 2.17 -20.01
C THR A 40 -1.84 2.59 -19.05
N LEU A 41 -1.99 3.79 -18.47
CA LEU A 41 -1.08 4.36 -17.48
C LEU A 41 -1.67 4.23 -16.08
N TYR A 42 -0.87 3.70 -15.16
CA TYR A 42 -1.23 3.49 -13.78
C TYR A 42 -0.31 4.27 -12.85
N ALA A 43 -0.75 4.49 -11.61
CA ALA A 43 0.10 4.96 -10.54
C ALA A 43 -0.11 4.15 -9.26
N VAL A 44 0.98 3.96 -8.51
CA VAL A 44 0.95 3.52 -7.12
C VAL A 44 1.36 4.72 -6.27
N GLY A 45 0.45 5.18 -5.42
CA GLY A 45 0.64 6.25 -4.44
C GLY A 45 0.87 5.70 -3.03
N PHE A 46 1.67 6.42 -2.27
CA PHE A 46 2.07 6.13 -0.91
C PHE A 46 1.85 7.38 -0.06
N GLU A 47 1.04 7.24 0.98
CA GLU A 47 0.75 8.31 1.92
C GLU A 47 1.10 7.85 3.33
N GLN A 48 1.86 8.67 4.05
CA GLN A 48 2.25 8.32 5.41
C GLN A 48 1.02 8.33 6.33
N ILE A 49 0.85 7.25 7.09
CA ILE A 49 -0.19 7.13 8.11
C ILE A 49 0.45 7.44 9.45
N THR A 50 -0.07 8.45 10.13
CA THR A 50 0.48 8.92 11.41
C THR A 50 -0.40 8.56 12.59
N THR A 51 -1.69 8.31 12.36
CA THR A 51 -2.66 8.03 13.42
C THR A 51 -3.61 6.89 13.07
N MET A 52 -4.25 6.30 14.10
CA MET A 52 -5.34 5.34 13.90
C MET A 52 -6.52 5.96 13.15
N ASP A 53 -6.79 7.25 13.34
CA ASP A 53 -7.88 7.95 12.68
C ASP A 53 -7.62 8.08 11.17
N ASP A 54 -6.37 8.22 10.75
CA ASP A 54 -5.98 8.18 9.33
C ASP A 54 -6.33 6.84 8.68
N LEU A 55 -6.13 5.73 9.41
CA LEU A 55 -6.49 4.39 8.94
C LEU A 55 -8.00 4.23 8.76
N VAL A 56 -8.77 4.68 9.77
CA VAL A 56 -10.23 4.62 9.74
C VAL A 56 -10.79 5.45 8.59
N ARG A 57 -10.27 6.67 8.36
CA ARG A 57 -10.68 7.52 7.23
C ARG A 57 -10.38 6.88 5.87
N LYS A 58 -9.39 6.00 5.79
CA LYS A 58 -9.05 5.23 4.58
C LYS A 58 -9.80 3.89 4.48
N GLY A 59 -10.76 3.65 5.37
CA GLY A 59 -11.59 2.45 5.36
C GLY A 59 -10.81 1.18 5.74
N VAL A 60 -9.70 1.30 6.47
CA VAL A 60 -8.93 0.16 6.98
C VAL A 60 -9.25 -0.02 8.46
N ASN A 61 -10.01 -1.07 8.81
CA ASN A 61 -10.21 -1.43 10.21
C ASN A 61 -9.05 -2.28 10.72
N ILE A 62 -7.94 -1.62 11.04
CA ILE A 62 -6.68 -2.27 11.41
C ILE A 62 -6.82 -3.20 12.63
N ARG A 63 -7.65 -2.85 13.62
CA ARG A 63 -7.84 -3.67 14.83
C ARG A 63 -8.58 -4.96 14.52
N THR A 64 -9.42 -4.96 13.49
CA THR A 64 -10.09 -6.17 13.02
C THR A 64 -9.17 -6.99 12.13
N ALA A 65 -8.42 -6.35 11.22
CA ALA A 65 -7.50 -7.04 10.34
C ALA A 65 -6.31 -7.66 11.11
N HIS A 66 -5.68 -6.89 12.00
CA HIS A 66 -4.57 -7.31 12.84
C HIS A 66 -4.74 -6.77 14.28
N PRO A 67 -5.41 -7.52 15.17
CA PRO A 67 -5.68 -7.06 16.55
C PRO A 67 -4.44 -6.71 17.38
N ALA A 68 -3.29 -7.29 17.05
CA ALA A 68 -2.00 -7.03 17.71
C ALA A 68 -1.21 -5.90 17.04
N PHE A 69 -1.80 -5.15 16.11
CA PHE A 69 -1.13 -4.06 15.42
C PHE A 69 -0.68 -2.96 16.39
N CYS A 70 0.58 -2.60 16.30
CA CYS A 70 1.16 -1.41 16.88
C CYS A 70 1.79 -0.57 15.76
N PHE A 71 1.80 0.76 15.91
CA PHE A 71 2.50 1.61 14.96
C PHE A 71 4.01 1.34 15.06
N PRO A 72 4.65 0.80 14.01
CA PRO A 72 6.08 0.58 14.03
C PRO A 72 6.81 1.92 13.91
N ALA A 73 7.98 2.02 14.56
CA ALA A 73 8.83 3.22 14.46
C ALA A 73 9.34 3.46 13.02
N SER A 74 9.40 2.40 12.21
CA SER A 74 9.73 2.41 10.79
C SER A 74 8.59 2.94 9.90
N GLY A 75 7.44 3.31 10.48
CA GLY A 75 6.35 3.99 9.80
C GLY A 75 5.35 3.06 9.10
N VAL A 76 4.17 3.63 8.84
CA VAL A 76 3.04 2.98 8.18
C VAL A 76 2.66 3.79 6.96
N TRP A 77 2.41 3.11 5.84
CA TRP A 77 2.09 3.75 4.57
C TRP A 77 0.80 3.21 3.99
N GLY A 78 -0.12 4.12 3.67
CA GLY A 78 -1.32 3.83 2.88
C GLY A 78 -0.93 3.67 1.42
N VAL A 79 -1.35 2.57 0.81
CA VAL A 79 -1.13 2.29 -0.61
C VAL A 79 -2.41 2.58 -1.38
N ILE A 80 -2.26 3.40 -2.42
CA ILE A 80 -3.31 3.74 -3.38
C ILE A 80 -2.84 3.25 -4.74
N PHE A 81 -3.69 2.55 -5.47
CA PHE A 81 -3.38 2.08 -6.82
C PHE A 81 -4.60 2.25 -7.71
N ASP A 82 -4.41 2.93 -8.84
CA ASP A 82 -5.46 3.12 -9.84
C ASP A 82 -4.86 3.48 -11.22
N GLU A 83 -5.70 3.43 -12.24
CA GLU A 83 -5.43 4.09 -13.51
C GLU A 83 -5.40 5.61 -13.30
N ILE A 84 -4.51 6.29 -14.01
CA ILE A 84 -4.42 7.75 -13.96
C ILE A 84 -4.76 8.39 -15.30
N ASN A 85 -5.39 9.57 -15.24
CA ASN A 85 -5.46 10.45 -16.39
C ASN A 85 -4.13 11.21 -16.50
N PRO A 86 -3.31 10.99 -17.55
CA PRO A 86 -2.01 11.64 -17.68
C PRO A 86 -2.12 13.17 -17.84
N ASN A 87 -3.26 13.68 -18.32
CA ASN A 87 -3.46 15.11 -18.53
C ASN A 87 -3.83 15.85 -17.24
N GLU A 88 -4.60 15.18 -16.38
CA GLU A 88 -5.11 15.77 -15.13
C GLU A 88 -4.25 15.39 -13.92
N MET A 89 -3.34 14.41 -14.08
CA MET A 89 -2.55 13.83 -12.99
C MET A 89 -3.46 13.52 -11.80
N ALA A 90 -4.54 12.78 -12.08
CA ALA A 90 -5.56 12.41 -11.12
C ALA A 90 -5.90 10.92 -11.26
N PHE A 91 -6.13 10.24 -10.14
CA PHE A 91 -6.65 8.88 -10.12
C PHE A 91 -8.08 8.87 -10.68
N LYS A 92 -8.45 7.86 -11.46
CA LYS A 92 -9.77 7.72 -12.08
C LYS A 92 -10.86 7.22 -11.11
N GLY A 93 -10.75 7.59 -9.83
CA GLY A 93 -11.77 7.33 -8.82
C GLY A 93 -11.97 5.85 -8.49
N PHE A 94 -10.96 5.01 -8.71
CA PHE A 94 -10.97 3.56 -8.43
C PHE A 94 -12.05 2.78 -9.20
N GLN A 95 -12.60 3.40 -10.25
CA GLN A 95 -13.67 2.83 -11.07
C GLN A 95 -13.16 1.73 -12.01
N HIS A 96 -11.83 1.60 -12.15
CA HIS A 96 -11.22 0.70 -13.11
C HIS A 96 -10.11 -0.15 -12.53
N VAL A 97 -10.46 -1.41 -12.31
CA VAL A 97 -9.52 -2.50 -12.55
C VAL A 97 -10.26 -3.61 -13.30
N GLN A 98 -10.64 -3.35 -14.56
CA GLN A 98 -10.98 -4.45 -15.46
C GLN A 98 -9.69 -5.19 -15.79
N HIS A 99 -9.68 -6.47 -15.44
CA HIS A 99 -8.52 -7.33 -15.53
C HIS A 99 -8.74 -8.43 -16.59
N PRO A 100 -8.79 -8.12 -17.90
CA PRO A 100 -8.88 -9.16 -18.91
C PRO A 100 -7.52 -9.89 -19.05
N GLY A 101 -7.44 -11.12 -18.55
CA GLY A 101 -6.38 -12.07 -18.90
C GLY A 101 -4.98 -11.77 -18.33
N LEU A 102 -3.95 -11.89 -19.18
CA LEU A 102 -2.51 -11.84 -18.81
C LEU A 102 -2.03 -10.45 -18.37
N SER A 103 -2.70 -9.38 -18.81
CA SER A 103 -2.32 -8.00 -18.42
C SER A 103 -2.52 -7.76 -16.92
N SER A 104 -3.44 -8.48 -16.29
CA SER A 104 -3.78 -8.38 -14.87
C SER A 104 -2.66 -8.84 -13.96
N SER A 105 -1.96 -9.93 -14.32
CA SER A 105 -0.83 -10.41 -13.55
C SER A 105 0.37 -9.47 -13.66
N GLN A 106 0.59 -8.86 -14.83
CA GLN A 106 1.63 -7.87 -15.03
C GLN A 106 1.36 -6.59 -14.22
N VAL A 107 0.11 -6.12 -14.19
CA VAL A 107 -0.30 -4.98 -13.36
C VAL A 107 -0.02 -5.27 -11.88
N LEU A 108 -0.50 -6.39 -11.35
CA LEU A 108 -0.27 -6.75 -9.94
C LEU A 108 1.22 -6.96 -9.62
N TRP A 109 2.00 -7.49 -10.57
CA TRP A 109 3.44 -7.63 -10.43
C TRP A 109 4.13 -6.26 -10.34
N ASN A 110 3.77 -5.32 -11.21
CA ASN A 110 4.29 -3.95 -11.17
C ASN A 110 3.93 -3.26 -9.86
N VAL A 111 2.68 -3.36 -9.40
CA VAL A 111 2.26 -2.79 -8.11
C VAL A 111 3.10 -3.35 -6.97
N ALA A 112 3.25 -4.68 -6.92
CA ALA A 112 4.05 -5.35 -5.92
C ALA A 112 5.52 -4.88 -5.97
N SER A 113 6.13 -4.86 -7.16
CA SER A 113 7.52 -4.39 -7.34
C SER A 113 7.70 -2.95 -6.87
N ILE A 114 6.74 -2.07 -7.15
CA ILE A 114 6.81 -0.66 -6.73
C ILE A 114 6.70 -0.52 -5.20
N ILE A 115 5.84 -1.31 -4.54
CA ILE A 115 5.76 -1.34 -3.08
C ILE A 115 7.08 -1.84 -2.47
N TYR A 116 7.72 -2.83 -3.10
CA TYR A 116 9.02 -3.32 -2.67
C TYR A 116 10.11 -2.24 -2.82
N ASP A 117 10.18 -1.58 -3.97
CA ASP A 117 11.15 -0.50 -4.21
C ASP A 117 10.95 0.65 -3.21
N HIS A 118 9.69 1.03 -2.93
CA HIS A 118 9.37 2.03 -1.90
C HIS A 118 9.88 1.58 -0.53
N TYR A 119 9.69 0.30 -0.17
CA TYR A 119 10.22 -0.27 1.07
C TYR A 119 11.75 -0.17 1.13
N THR A 120 12.48 -0.43 0.04
CA THR A 120 13.94 -0.32 0.05
C THR A 120 14.47 1.09 0.30
N VAL A 121 13.66 2.12 0.06
CA VAL A 121 14.01 3.52 0.30
C VAL A 121 13.69 3.93 1.74
N CYS A 122 12.46 3.67 2.20
CA CYS A 122 11.98 4.21 3.48
C CYS A 122 11.99 3.20 4.65
N ASN A 123 12.28 1.93 4.36
CA ASN A 123 12.25 0.84 5.31
C ASN A 123 10.91 0.68 6.06
N ALA A 124 9.78 0.94 5.40
CA ALA A 124 8.44 0.93 6.00
C ALA A 124 8.16 -0.33 6.83
N GLY A 125 7.59 -0.19 8.03
CA GLY A 125 7.19 -1.33 8.86
C GLY A 125 5.89 -1.97 8.41
N ALA A 126 4.94 -1.18 7.89
CA ALA A 126 3.68 -1.72 7.39
C ALA A 126 3.10 -0.92 6.21
N TYR A 127 2.41 -1.66 5.34
CA TYR A 127 1.56 -1.13 4.28
C TYR A 127 0.10 -1.46 4.56
N VAL A 128 -0.79 -0.50 4.30
CA VAL A 128 -2.22 -0.65 4.50
C VAL A 128 -2.97 -0.21 3.25
N PHE A 129 -4.05 -0.91 2.91
CA PHE A 129 -4.89 -0.55 1.77
C PHE A 129 -6.26 -1.21 1.89
N SER A 130 -7.23 -0.70 1.15
CA SER A 130 -8.57 -1.29 1.07
C SER A 130 -8.91 -1.62 -0.38
N ALA A 131 -9.56 -2.77 -0.58
CA ALA A 131 -10.11 -3.14 -1.88
C ALA A 131 -11.28 -2.21 -2.22
N ALA A 132 -11.14 -1.43 -3.29
CA ALA A 132 -12.23 -0.58 -3.79
C ALA A 132 -13.49 -1.40 -4.10
N GLU A 133 -14.67 -0.84 -3.85
CA GLU A 133 -15.95 -1.45 -4.20
C GLU A 133 -16.24 -1.32 -5.70
N ASP A 134 -17.01 -2.26 -6.24
CA ASP A 134 -17.44 -2.23 -7.65
C ASP A 134 -18.88 -1.74 -7.75
N HIS A 135 -19.11 -0.46 -7.47
CA HIS A 135 -20.48 0.09 -7.44
C HIS A 135 -21.19 -0.01 -8.81
N GLN A 136 -20.43 -0.08 -9.90
CA GLN A 136 -20.95 -0.15 -11.26
C GLN A 136 -20.96 -1.58 -11.82
N HIS A 137 -20.53 -2.58 -11.04
CA HIS A 137 -20.45 -3.99 -11.42
C HIS A 137 -19.69 -4.22 -12.73
N LEU A 138 -18.61 -3.46 -12.96
CA LEU A 138 -17.80 -3.52 -14.17
C LEU A 138 -16.78 -4.65 -14.14
N ARG A 139 -16.50 -5.23 -12.96
CA ARG A 139 -15.50 -6.29 -12.74
C ARG A 139 -16.20 -7.64 -12.62
N THR A 140 -15.62 -8.62 -13.30
CA THR A 140 -16.07 -10.02 -13.21
C THR A 140 -15.62 -10.70 -11.91
N THR A 141 -14.60 -10.17 -11.23
CA THR A 141 -14.08 -10.68 -9.96
C THR A 141 -13.86 -9.52 -9.00
N ASP A 142 -14.34 -9.67 -7.76
CA ASP A 142 -14.11 -8.69 -6.70
C ASP A 142 -12.62 -8.63 -6.34
N LEU A 143 -12.08 -7.41 -6.17
CA LEU A 143 -10.70 -7.18 -5.74
C LEU A 143 -10.35 -7.92 -4.44
N THR A 144 -11.32 -8.11 -3.54
CA THR A 144 -11.10 -8.85 -2.30
C THR A 144 -10.71 -10.31 -2.56
N ASP A 145 -11.27 -10.98 -3.57
CA ASP A 145 -10.89 -12.34 -3.94
C ASP A 145 -9.49 -12.35 -4.60
N ILE A 146 -9.19 -11.34 -5.42
CA ILE A 146 -7.87 -11.19 -6.05
C ILE A 146 -6.78 -11.00 -4.99
N TYR A 147 -6.95 -10.05 -4.07
CA TYR A 147 -5.97 -9.76 -3.02
C TYR A 147 -5.86 -10.91 -2.02
N CYS A 148 -6.96 -11.57 -1.63
CA CYS A 148 -6.89 -12.76 -0.79
C CYS A 148 -6.09 -13.88 -1.47
N LYS A 149 -6.27 -14.12 -2.77
CA LYS A 149 -5.46 -15.11 -3.53
C LYS A 149 -3.98 -14.71 -3.59
N LEU A 150 -3.70 -13.43 -3.86
CA LEU A 150 -2.33 -12.92 -3.96
C LEU A 150 -1.58 -13.12 -2.63
N LEU A 151 -2.20 -12.71 -1.52
CA LEU A 151 -1.60 -12.69 -0.19
C LEU A 151 -1.70 -14.02 0.56
N GLY A 152 -2.60 -14.91 0.13
CA GLY A 152 -2.87 -16.19 0.81
C GLY A 152 -3.73 -16.03 2.07
N LEU A 153 -4.77 -15.20 1.98
CA LEU A 153 -5.70 -14.90 3.06
C LEU A 153 -7.06 -15.54 2.83
N ASN A 154 -7.88 -15.59 3.87
CA ASN A 154 -9.26 -16.08 3.82
C ASN A 154 -9.38 -17.49 3.18
N GLY A 155 -8.53 -18.42 3.63
CA GLY A 155 -8.50 -19.81 3.13
C GLY A 155 -7.88 -20.01 1.74
N LYS A 156 -7.36 -18.94 1.10
CA LYS A 156 -6.71 -19.04 -0.21
C LYS A 156 -5.22 -19.41 -0.05
N ARG A 157 -4.68 -20.12 -1.05
CA ARG A 157 -3.24 -20.41 -1.12
C ARG A 157 -2.47 -19.15 -1.52
N LYS A 158 -1.43 -18.81 -0.75
CA LYS A 158 -0.50 -17.71 -1.05
C LYS A 158 0.12 -17.87 -2.44
N SER A 159 0.09 -16.79 -3.22
CA SER A 159 0.68 -16.77 -4.56
C SER A 159 2.21 -16.90 -4.52
N ARG A 160 2.79 -17.33 -5.63
CA ARG A 160 4.25 -17.38 -5.81
C ARG A 160 4.88 -15.98 -5.73
N LEU A 161 4.21 -14.98 -6.33
CA LEU A 161 4.64 -13.59 -6.30
C LEU A 161 4.86 -13.10 -4.87
N PHE A 162 3.86 -13.28 -4.00
CA PHE A 162 4.00 -12.84 -2.61
C PHE A 162 4.98 -13.72 -1.82
N LYS A 163 4.96 -15.04 -2.04
CA LYS A 163 5.83 -15.98 -1.31
C LYS A 163 7.32 -15.76 -1.59
N GLU A 164 7.70 -15.53 -2.84
CA GLU A 164 9.10 -15.41 -3.26
C GLU A 164 9.59 -13.95 -3.31
N GLY A 165 8.71 -13.01 -3.66
CA GLY A 165 9.07 -11.59 -3.80
C GLY A 165 9.16 -10.82 -2.48
N PHE A 166 8.50 -11.29 -1.41
CA PHE A 166 8.37 -10.57 -0.14
C PHE A 166 8.73 -11.46 1.05
N PRO A 167 9.99 -11.94 1.12
CA PRO A 167 10.41 -12.79 2.25
C PRO A 167 10.23 -12.05 3.57
N GLY A 168 9.72 -12.73 4.59
CA GLY A 168 9.51 -12.16 5.92
C GLY A 168 8.33 -11.17 6.04
N TRP A 169 7.57 -10.95 4.97
CA TRP A 169 6.36 -10.13 5.03
C TRP A 169 5.15 -10.97 5.42
N ASN A 170 4.29 -10.41 6.27
CA ASN A 170 3.06 -11.05 6.72
C ASN A 170 1.86 -10.20 6.31
N ALA A 171 0.76 -10.87 5.96
CA ALA A 171 -0.44 -10.20 5.50
C ALA A 171 -1.63 -10.58 6.40
N TYR A 172 -2.54 -9.63 6.55
CA TYR A 172 -3.74 -9.72 7.37
C TYR A 172 -4.89 -8.98 6.67
N CYS A 173 -6.13 -9.35 6.96
CA CYS A 173 -7.30 -8.68 6.40
C CYS A 173 -8.52 -8.79 7.30
N ASP A 174 -9.46 -7.86 7.17
CA ASP A 174 -10.73 -7.85 7.89
C ASP A 174 -11.91 -8.46 7.09
N ILE A 175 -11.65 -9.04 5.91
CA ILE A 175 -12.65 -9.68 5.04
C ILE A 175 -13.60 -10.64 5.78
N PRO A 176 -13.14 -11.50 6.72
CA PRO A 176 -14.02 -12.41 7.45
C PRO A 176 -15.12 -11.70 8.28
N THR A 177 -14.97 -10.40 8.54
CA THR A 177 -15.94 -9.58 9.28
C THR A 177 -16.78 -8.68 8.37
N GLY A 178 -16.68 -8.84 7.04
CA GLY A 178 -17.35 -7.99 6.06
C GLY A 178 -16.58 -6.72 5.69
N GLY A 179 -15.35 -6.55 6.19
CA GLY A 179 -14.48 -5.45 5.79
C GLY A 179 -13.84 -5.66 4.41
N ARG A 180 -13.01 -4.70 4.00
CA ARG A 180 -12.27 -4.69 2.72
C ARG A 180 -10.80 -4.29 2.89
N GLY A 181 -10.35 -4.16 4.14
CA GLY A 181 -9.04 -3.66 4.54
C GLY A 181 -7.98 -4.75 4.66
N TYR A 182 -6.76 -4.38 4.30
CA TYR A 182 -5.58 -5.22 4.30
C TYR A 182 -4.43 -4.53 5.03
N VAL A 183 -3.64 -5.34 5.72
CA VAL A 183 -2.42 -4.93 6.41
C VAL A 183 -1.32 -5.87 5.99
N VAL A 184 -0.19 -5.33 5.55
CA VAL A 184 1.00 -6.09 5.21
C VAL A 184 2.16 -5.55 6.05
N THR A 185 2.61 -6.33 7.02
CA THR A 185 3.81 -6.01 7.82
C THR A 185 5.05 -6.50 7.08
N THR A 186 6.11 -5.71 7.10
CA THR A 186 7.38 -6.03 6.44
C THR A 186 8.35 -6.71 7.42
N GLN A 187 9.59 -6.94 6.99
CA GLN A 187 10.67 -7.39 7.88
C GLN A 187 11.07 -6.35 8.94
N SER A 188 10.69 -5.09 8.72
CA SER A 188 11.05 -3.95 9.58
C SER A 188 9.93 -3.57 10.57
N TYR A 189 8.91 -4.43 10.70
CA TYR A 189 7.84 -4.31 11.68
C TYR A 189 8.26 -4.81 13.06
#